data_AF-A0A8B7C526-F1
#
_entry.id   AF-A0A8B7C526-F1
#
_cell.length_a   1.000
_cell.length_b   1.000
_cell.length_c   1.000
_cell.angle_alpha   90.00
_cell.angle_beta   90.00
_cell.angle_gamma   90.00
#
_symmetry.space_group_name_H-M   'P 1'
#
loop_
_entity.id
_entity.type
_entity.pdbx_description
1 polymer ?
#
loop_
_entity_poly.entity_id
_entity_poly.type
_entity_poly.pdbx_seq_one_letter_code
_entity_poly.pdbx_strand_id
1 'polypeptide(L)'
;MMSAPLGTIHNSTMMTPLTDQEQLLENLQVFKIQGRDKRGRRILRIVGKFFPARELSGAVGEEALKGYLERRIFPELGGRPFCVVYVHTYVQRSDNFPGVAALRSVYEALPAAVREGLQAVYFVHPGLQSRLFFATFGRFLFSAGLYGKLRYVSRLEFLWEHMRKGEIEIPEFVHDHDEELEHRPLMDYGLESDHHRRAFDAPAMDSAASMYSLRCIS
;
A
#
# COMPACT_ATOMS: atom_id res chain seq x y z
N MET A 1 -54.08 -39.44 -13.68
CA MET A 1 -54.25 -38.90 -12.31
C MET A 1 -53.03 -39.32 -11.51
N MET A 2 -52.08 -38.39 -11.37
CA MET A 2 -51.61 -37.80 -10.10
C MET A 2 -50.31 -38.48 -9.65
N SER A 3 -49.16 -38.04 -10.17
CA SER A 3 -48.32 -36.93 -9.66
C SER A 3 -47.33 -37.43 -8.60
N ALA A 4 -46.07 -37.56 -9.01
CA ALA A 4 -44.92 -37.70 -8.12
C ALA A 4 -44.58 -36.35 -7.46
N PRO A 5 -44.12 -36.30 -6.20
CA PRO A 5 -43.69 -35.05 -5.60
C PRO A 5 -42.27 -34.69 -6.06
N LEU A 6 -42.12 -33.52 -6.66
CA LEU A 6 -40.85 -32.80 -6.77
C LEU A 6 -40.47 -32.30 -5.36
N GLY A 7 -39.36 -32.80 -4.83
CA GLY A 7 -38.77 -32.36 -3.56
C GLY A 7 -37.42 -31.69 -3.77
N THR A 8 -37.46 -30.37 -3.95
CA THR A 8 -36.51 -29.38 -3.43
C THR A 8 -35.00 -29.63 -3.62
N ILE A 9 -34.45 -29.09 -4.70
CA ILE A 9 -33.01 -28.79 -4.79
C ILE A 9 -32.73 -27.59 -3.89
N HIS A 10 -32.18 -27.81 -2.70
CA HIS A 10 -31.51 -26.75 -1.95
C HIS A 10 -30.25 -26.36 -2.72
N ASN A 11 -30.34 -25.30 -3.53
CA ASN A 11 -29.18 -24.68 -4.13
C ASN A 11 -28.45 -23.85 -3.05
N SER A 12 -27.80 -24.54 -2.12
CA SER A 12 -26.82 -23.92 -1.24
C SER A 12 -25.60 -23.61 -2.10
N THR A 13 -25.41 -22.34 -2.47
CA THR A 13 -24.14 -21.86 -2.99
C THR A 13 -23.07 -22.20 -1.96
N MET A 14 -22.39 -23.33 -2.13
CA MET A 14 -21.27 -23.72 -1.29
C MET A 14 -20.17 -22.70 -1.54
N MET A 15 -20.05 -21.73 -0.64
CA MET A 15 -18.92 -20.82 -0.62
C MET A 15 -17.69 -21.69 -0.32
N THR A 16 -16.83 -21.87 -1.33
CA THR A 16 -15.60 -22.65 -1.18
C THR A 16 -14.83 -22.11 0.03
N PRO A 17 -14.35 -22.99 0.93
CA PRO A 17 -13.58 -22.54 2.10
C PRO A 17 -12.35 -21.75 1.63
N LEU A 18 -12.03 -20.67 2.35
CA LEU A 18 -10.85 -19.87 2.09
C LEU A 18 -9.60 -20.75 2.27
N THR A 19 -8.60 -20.56 1.41
CA THR A 19 -7.29 -21.20 1.64
C THR A 19 -6.61 -20.54 2.84
N ASP A 20 -5.60 -21.18 3.42
CA ASP A 20 -4.85 -20.62 4.55
C ASP A 20 -4.25 -19.24 4.23
N GLN A 21 -3.80 -19.06 2.99
CA GLN A 21 -3.25 -17.79 2.49
C GLN A 21 -4.31 -16.69 2.39
N GLU A 22 -5.53 -17.05 2.02
CA GLU A 22 -6.66 -16.10 1.95
C GLU A 22 -7.16 -15.73 3.34
N GLN A 23 -7.19 -16.69 4.26
CA GLN A 23 -7.49 -16.44 5.65
C GLN A 23 -6.44 -15.50 6.28
N LEU A 24 -5.17 -15.65 5.91
CA LEU A 24 -4.10 -14.75 6.34
C LEU A 24 -4.33 -13.32 5.85
N LEU A 25 -4.71 -13.13 4.58
CA LEU A 25 -5.04 -11.80 4.03
C LEU A 25 -6.20 -11.13 4.77
N GLU A 26 -7.25 -11.90 5.10
CA GLU A 26 -8.40 -11.42 5.87
C GLU A 26 -7.99 -11.02 7.29
N ASN A 27 -7.26 -11.90 7.99
CA ASN A 27 -6.85 -11.71 9.38
C ASN A 27 -5.91 -10.51 9.55
N LEU A 28 -5.00 -10.29 8.60
CA LEU A 28 -4.08 -9.15 8.59
C LEU A 28 -4.77 -7.85 8.14
N GLN A 29 -6.03 -7.91 7.71
CA GLN A 29 -6.82 -6.78 7.24
C GLN A 29 -6.10 -5.95 6.18
N VAL A 30 -5.37 -6.63 5.29
CA VAL A 30 -4.57 -6.00 4.23
C VAL A 30 -5.45 -5.16 3.34
N PHE A 31 -6.62 -5.70 2.98
CA PHE A 31 -7.64 -5.05 2.15
C PHE A 31 -8.86 -4.74 3.00
N LYS A 32 -9.35 -3.50 2.93
CA LYS A 32 -10.60 -3.10 3.59
C LYS A 32 -11.34 -2.09 2.74
N ILE A 33 -12.57 -2.39 2.34
CA ILE A 33 -13.45 -1.43 1.69
C ILE A 33 -14.16 -0.64 2.78
N GLN A 34 -13.99 0.68 2.81
CA GLN A 34 -14.58 1.52 3.84
C GLN A 34 -14.85 2.94 3.35
N GLY A 35 -15.99 3.46 3.75
CA GLY A 35 -16.41 4.83 3.47
C GLY A 35 -16.40 5.22 1.99
N ARG A 36 -16.44 6.53 1.77
CA ARG A 36 -16.47 7.16 0.45
C ARG A 36 -15.60 8.41 0.41
N ASP A 37 -15.04 8.67 -0.75
CA ASP A 37 -14.33 9.93 -0.98
C ASP A 37 -15.32 11.10 -1.16
N LYS A 38 -14.82 12.34 -1.26
CA LYS A 38 -15.67 13.52 -1.44
C LYS A 38 -16.49 13.52 -2.74
N ARG A 39 -16.15 12.64 -3.69
CA ARG A 39 -16.89 12.44 -4.95
C ARG A 39 -17.89 11.28 -4.86
N GLY A 40 -18.07 10.69 -3.68
CA GLY A 40 -19.01 9.59 -3.42
C GLY A 40 -18.53 8.21 -3.88
N ARG A 41 -17.26 8.09 -4.31
CA ARG A 41 -16.65 6.83 -4.77
C ARG A 41 -16.25 5.99 -3.56
N ARG A 42 -16.44 4.67 -3.63
CA ARG A 42 -15.98 3.75 -2.56
C ARG A 42 -14.46 3.81 -2.42
N ILE A 43 -13.96 3.61 -1.21
CA ILE A 43 -12.51 3.56 -0.96
C ILE A 43 -12.10 2.12 -0.62
N LEU A 44 -11.13 1.58 -1.36
CA LEU A 44 -10.40 0.37 -1.00
C LEU A 44 -9.09 0.79 -0.32
N ARG A 45 -8.98 0.56 0.99
CA ARG A 45 -7.74 0.74 1.73
C ARG A 45 -6.88 -0.50 1.61
N ILE A 46 -5.61 -0.31 1.30
CA ILE A 46 -4.58 -1.34 1.24
C ILE A 46 -3.43 -0.91 2.16
N VAL A 47 -3.11 -1.71 3.17
CA VAL A 47 -1.98 -1.43 4.08
C VAL A 47 -0.79 -2.30 3.73
N GLY A 48 0.22 -1.71 3.11
CA GLY A 48 1.38 -2.46 2.62
C GLY A 48 2.19 -3.14 3.72
N LYS A 49 2.35 -2.51 4.88
CA LYS A 49 3.06 -3.10 6.04
C LYS A 49 2.50 -4.46 6.47
N PHE A 50 1.19 -4.69 6.26
CA PHE A 50 0.52 -5.92 6.65
C PHE A 50 0.52 -6.97 5.54
N PHE A 51 1.06 -6.67 4.37
CA PHE A 51 1.03 -7.60 3.25
C PHE A 51 2.02 -8.76 3.46
N PRO A 52 1.55 -10.02 3.51
CA PRO A 52 2.39 -11.19 3.80
C PRO A 52 3.12 -11.66 2.54
N ALA A 53 4.13 -10.90 2.09
CA ALA A 53 4.76 -11.16 0.79
C ALA A 53 5.53 -12.47 0.75
N ARG A 54 6.04 -12.95 1.88
CA ARG A 54 6.77 -14.22 1.97
C ARG A 54 5.82 -15.41 1.78
N GLU A 55 4.68 -15.37 2.45
CA GLU A 55 3.64 -16.41 2.43
C GLU A 55 2.87 -16.43 1.11
N LEU A 56 2.78 -15.27 0.45
CA LEU A 56 2.16 -15.12 -0.88
C LEU A 56 3.17 -15.13 -2.03
N SER A 57 4.43 -15.50 -1.77
CA SER A 57 5.43 -15.58 -2.82
C SER A 57 5.19 -16.76 -3.76
N GLY A 58 5.44 -16.55 -5.05
CA GLY A 58 5.31 -17.57 -6.09
C GLY A 58 3.87 -17.81 -6.58
N ALA A 59 3.72 -18.74 -7.53
CA ALA A 59 2.47 -18.92 -8.27
C ALA A 59 1.26 -19.25 -7.39
N VAL A 60 1.44 -20.07 -6.35
CA VAL A 60 0.35 -20.45 -5.44
C VAL A 60 -0.16 -19.24 -4.65
N GLY A 61 0.75 -18.42 -4.14
CA GLY A 61 0.39 -17.19 -3.42
C GLY A 61 -0.22 -16.13 -4.32
N GLU A 62 0.26 -15.98 -5.55
CA GLU A 62 -0.34 -15.08 -6.55
C GLU A 62 -1.79 -15.50 -6.89
N GLU A 63 -2.03 -16.80 -7.10
CA GLU A 63 -3.38 -17.31 -7.35
C GLU A 63 -4.28 -17.17 -6.10
N ALA A 64 -3.76 -17.36 -4.89
CA ALA A 64 -4.52 -17.13 -3.66
C ALA A 64 -4.89 -15.65 -3.49
N LEU A 65 -3.95 -14.73 -3.76
CA LEU A 65 -4.23 -13.30 -3.73
C LEU A 65 -5.30 -12.92 -4.77
N LYS A 66 -5.16 -13.42 -5.99
CA LYS A 66 -6.15 -13.18 -7.06
C LYS A 66 -7.52 -13.74 -6.67
N GLY A 67 -7.58 -14.98 -6.22
CA GLY A 67 -8.80 -15.64 -5.76
C GLY A 67 -9.49 -14.88 -4.62
N TYR A 68 -8.70 -14.36 -3.66
CA TYR A 68 -9.21 -13.54 -2.58
C TYR A 68 -9.84 -12.24 -3.10
N LEU A 69 -9.12 -11.52 -3.97
CA LEU A 69 -9.61 -10.27 -4.55
C LEU A 69 -10.89 -10.51 -5.38
N GLU A 70 -10.95 -11.57 -6.17
CA GLU A 70 -12.10 -11.95 -6.99
C GLU A 70 -13.33 -12.35 -6.16
N ARG A 71 -13.14 -13.04 -5.04
CA ARG A 71 -14.25 -13.55 -4.21
C ARG A 71 -14.72 -12.58 -3.14
N ARG A 72 -13.82 -11.74 -2.61
CA ARG A 72 -14.10 -10.88 -1.44
C ARG A 72 -14.16 -9.41 -1.81
N ILE A 73 -13.25 -8.92 -2.66
CA ILE A 73 -13.10 -7.49 -2.90
C ILE A 73 -13.91 -7.02 -4.11
N PHE A 74 -13.75 -7.64 -5.28
CA PHE A 74 -14.39 -7.17 -6.51
C PHE A 74 -15.91 -7.21 -6.48
N PRO A 75 -16.58 -8.24 -5.90
CA PRO A 75 -18.03 -8.27 -5.82
C PRO A 75 -18.59 -7.09 -5.01
N GLU A 76 -17.88 -6.68 -3.96
CA GLU A 76 -18.25 -5.53 -3.14
C GLU A 76 -18.06 -4.19 -3.86
N LEU A 77 -17.05 -4.08 -4.72
CA LEU A 77 -16.86 -2.88 -5.55
C LEU A 77 -17.98 -2.74 -6.62
N GLY A 78 -18.55 -3.86 -7.06
CA GLY A 78 -19.77 -3.91 -7.87
C GLY A 78 -19.66 -3.19 -9.21
N GLY A 79 -18.46 -3.13 -9.79
CA GLY A 79 -18.17 -2.42 -11.05
C GLY A 79 -18.39 -0.90 -10.98
N ARG A 80 -18.58 -0.33 -9.78
CA ARG A 80 -18.80 1.10 -9.59
C ARG A 80 -17.48 1.85 -9.54
N PRO A 81 -17.47 3.16 -9.84
CA PRO A 81 -16.29 3.99 -9.63
C PRO A 81 -15.80 3.93 -8.18
N PHE A 82 -14.52 3.61 -8.00
CA PHE A 82 -13.86 3.53 -6.69
C PHE A 82 -12.46 4.14 -6.74
N CYS A 83 -11.88 4.37 -5.58
CA CYS A 83 -10.46 4.74 -5.45
C CYS A 83 -9.75 3.80 -4.48
N VAL A 84 -8.44 3.75 -4.59
CA VAL A 84 -7.57 2.97 -3.71
C VAL A 84 -6.76 3.94 -2.86
N VAL A 85 -6.66 3.66 -1.56
CA VAL A 85 -5.68 4.29 -0.67
C VAL A 85 -4.66 3.23 -0.31
N TYR A 86 -3.49 3.30 -0.92
CA TYR A 86 -2.37 2.42 -0.63
C TYR A 86 -1.43 3.08 0.36
N VAL A 87 -1.38 2.55 1.57
CA VAL A 87 -0.53 3.01 2.66
C VAL A 87 0.83 2.32 2.56
N HIS A 88 1.87 3.09 2.27
CA HIS A 88 3.23 2.60 2.06
C HIS A 88 4.13 2.71 3.28
N THR A 89 3.63 3.28 4.37
CA THR A 89 4.42 3.49 5.59
C THR A 89 5.04 2.18 6.08
N TYR A 90 6.36 2.21 6.30
CA TYR A 90 7.18 1.07 6.68
C TYR A 90 7.12 -0.14 5.74
N VAL A 91 6.77 0.06 4.46
CA VAL A 91 6.89 -1.01 3.47
C VAL A 91 8.35 -1.29 3.17
N GLN A 92 8.75 -2.54 3.32
CA GLN A 92 10.11 -2.99 3.05
C GLN A 92 10.10 -3.98 1.88
N ARG A 93 10.95 -3.71 0.89
CA ARG A 93 11.01 -4.51 -0.34
C ARG A 93 11.30 -6.00 -0.10
N SER A 94 12.08 -6.31 0.94
CA SER A 94 12.52 -7.66 1.27
C SER A 94 11.53 -8.46 2.12
N ASP A 95 10.48 -7.81 2.62
CA ASP A 95 9.62 -8.40 3.66
C ASP A 95 8.15 -8.43 3.25
N ASN A 96 7.57 -7.26 2.97
CA ASN A 96 6.13 -7.09 2.78
C ASN A 96 5.76 -6.52 1.40
N PHE A 97 6.72 -6.46 0.47
CA PHE A 97 6.46 -6.07 -0.91
C PHE A 97 6.45 -7.31 -1.83
N PRO A 98 5.34 -7.60 -2.55
CA PRO A 98 5.25 -8.78 -3.44
C PRO A 98 6.17 -8.71 -4.67
N GLY A 99 6.86 -7.58 -4.88
CA GLY A 99 7.63 -7.34 -6.08
C GLY A 99 6.79 -6.75 -7.20
N VAL A 100 7.50 -6.23 -8.20
CA VAL A 100 6.91 -5.50 -9.32
C VAL A 100 6.18 -6.43 -10.27
N ALA A 101 6.75 -7.60 -10.54
CA ALA A 101 6.18 -8.58 -11.46
C ALA A 101 4.82 -9.08 -10.94
N ALA A 102 4.72 -9.44 -9.65
CA ALA A 102 3.48 -9.85 -9.02
C ALA A 102 2.42 -8.72 -9.04
N LEU A 103 2.81 -7.48 -8.72
CA LEU A 103 1.89 -6.34 -8.77
C LEU A 103 1.33 -6.12 -10.19
N ARG A 104 2.19 -6.26 -11.21
CA ARG A 104 1.79 -6.19 -12.61
C ARG A 104 0.87 -7.35 -13.00
N SER A 105 1.21 -8.58 -12.61
CA SER A 105 0.42 -9.79 -12.84
C SER A 105 -0.99 -9.64 -12.29
N VAL A 106 -1.12 -9.23 -11.02
CA VAL A 106 -2.42 -8.98 -10.38
C VAL A 106 -3.20 -7.89 -11.10
N TYR A 107 -2.55 -6.79 -11.49
CA TYR A 107 -3.21 -5.71 -12.22
C TYR A 107 -3.72 -6.14 -13.61
N GLU A 108 -2.93 -6.93 -14.35
CA GLU A 108 -3.30 -7.44 -15.67
C GLU A 108 -4.43 -8.48 -15.59
N ALA A 109 -4.48 -9.25 -14.50
CA ALA A 109 -5.53 -10.21 -14.21
C ALA A 109 -6.87 -9.57 -13.77
N LEU A 110 -6.88 -8.29 -13.41
CA LEU A 110 -8.11 -7.61 -13.00
C LEU A 110 -9.18 -7.62 -14.12
N PRO A 111 -10.44 -7.95 -13.80
CA PRO A 111 -11.55 -7.81 -14.75
C PRO A 111 -11.61 -6.38 -15.32
N ALA A 112 -11.95 -6.24 -16.60
CA ALA A 112 -12.01 -4.93 -17.27
C ALA A 112 -12.88 -3.92 -16.51
N ALA A 113 -14.04 -4.35 -16.02
CA ALA A 113 -14.94 -3.53 -15.20
C ALA A 113 -14.28 -2.97 -13.93
N VAL A 114 -13.39 -3.74 -13.27
CA VAL A 114 -12.66 -3.29 -12.08
C VAL A 114 -11.57 -2.29 -12.47
N ARG A 115 -10.84 -2.53 -13.57
CA ARG A 115 -9.80 -1.61 -14.07
C ARG A 115 -10.37 -0.26 -14.51
N GLU A 116 -11.52 -0.28 -15.15
CA GLU A 116 -12.26 0.91 -15.57
C GLU A 116 -12.89 1.63 -14.36
N GLY A 117 -13.43 0.87 -13.40
CA GLY A 117 -13.97 1.39 -12.15
C GLY A 117 -12.94 2.09 -11.27
N LEU A 118 -11.66 1.71 -11.33
CA LEU A 118 -10.60 2.38 -10.58
C LEU A 118 -10.39 3.80 -11.11
N GLN A 119 -10.63 4.83 -10.28
CA GLN A 119 -10.55 6.23 -10.69
C GLN A 119 -9.34 6.98 -10.13
N ALA A 120 -8.76 6.52 -9.02
CA ALA A 120 -7.58 7.14 -8.41
C ALA A 120 -6.88 6.12 -7.49
N VAL A 121 -5.56 6.23 -7.39
CA VAL A 121 -4.74 5.51 -6.42
C VAL A 121 -3.96 6.54 -5.61
N TYR A 122 -4.38 6.77 -4.36
CA TYR A 122 -3.67 7.61 -3.41
C TYR A 122 -2.57 6.79 -2.76
N PHE A 123 -1.32 7.10 -3.11
CA PHE A 123 -0.14 6.44 -2.62
C PHE A 123 0.42 7.23 -1.45
N VAL A 124 0.13 6.78 -0.23
CA VAL A 124 0.40 7.48 1.03
C VAL A 124 1.78 7.11 1.55
N HIS A 125 2.54 8.13 1.95
CA HIS A 125 3.93 8.07 2.41
C HIS A 125 4.88 7.33 1.45
N PRO A 126 4.90 7.70 0.14
CA PRO A 126 5.82 7.09 -0.79
C PRO A 126 7.23 7.63 -0.53
N GLY A 127 8.15 6.74 -0.17
CA GLY A 127 9.57 7.07 -0.04
C GLY A 127 10.23 7.45 -1.37
N LEU A 128 11.42 8.07 -1.31
CA LEU A 128 12.14 8.52 -2.51
C LEU A 128 12.40 7.38 -3.51
N GLN A 129 12.79 6.21 -3.02
CA GLN A 129 13.06 5.06 -3.88
C GLN A 129 11.83 4.62 -4.67
N SER A 130 10.65 4.63 -4.05
CA SER A 130 9.39 4.27 -4.70
C SER A 130 9.00 5.34 -5.72
N ARG A 131 9.11 6.63 -5.37
CA ARG A 131 8.86 7.74 -6.32
C ARG A 131 9.75 7.65 -7.55
N LEU A 132 11.05 7.45 -7.36
CA LEU A 132 12.00 7.34 -8.46
C LEU A 132 11.71 6.11 -9.32
N PHE A 133 11.41 4.98 -8.69
CA PHE A 133 11.03 3.76 -9.39
C PHE A 133 9.80 3.96 -10.29
N PHE A 134 8.72 4.54 -9.75
CA PHE A 134 7.51 4.80 -10.52
C PHE A 134 7.70 5.91 -11.57
N ALA A 135 8.53 6.92 -11.30
CA ALA A 135 8.86 7.95 -12.29
C ALA A 135 9.60 7.36 -13.51
N THR A 136 10.53 6.43 -13.28
CA THR A 136 11.34 5.80 -14.32
C THR A 136 10.60 4.68 -15.04
N PHE A 137 9.98 3.77 -14.29
CA PHE A 137 9.43 2.52 -14.82
C PHE A 137 7.90 2.45 -14.80
N GLY A 138 7.22 3.37 -14.11
CA GLY A 138 5.79 3.27 -13.84
C GLY A 138 4.94 3.22 -15.11
N ARG A 139 5.27 4.00 -16.14
CA ARG A 139 4.56 3.98 -17.44
C ARG A 139 4.72 2.68 -18.24
N PHE A 140 5.82 1.95 -18.03
CA PHE A 140 6.11 0.71 -18.73
C PHE A 140 5.52 -0.49 -18.01
N LEU A 141 5.54 -0.47 -16.67
CA LEU A 141 5.06 -1.56 -15.83
C LEU A 141 3.54 -1.52 -15.62
N PHE A 142 3.01 -0.32 -15.52
CA PHE A 142 1.59 -0.06 -15.35
C PHE A 142 1.12 0.68 -16.59
N SER A 143 0.01 0.23 -17.18
CA SER A 143 -0.53 0.90 -18.37
C SER A 143 -0.65 2.41 -18.11
N ALA A 144 -0.45 3.23 -19.16
CA ALA A 144 -0.49 4.70 -19.02
C ALA A 144 -1.75 5.19 -18.29
N GLY A 145 -2.86 4.47 -18.44
CA GLY A 145 -4.10 4.72 -17.70
C GLY A 145 -4.00 4.54 -16.19
N LEU A 146 -3.32 3.50 -15.68
CA LEU A 146 -3.13 3.32 -14.23
C LEU A 146 -2.13 4.33 -13.67
N TYR A 147 -1.02 4.55 -14.37
CA TYR A 147 -0.03 5.54 -13.93
C TYR A 147 -0.62 6.95 -13.85
N GLY A 148 -1.49 7.34 -14.79
CA GLY A 148 -2.21 8.62 -14.74
C GLY A 148 -3.22 8.76 -13.58
N LYS A 149 -3.62 7.64 -12.98
CA LYS A 149 -4.51 7.60 -11.80
C LYS A 149 -3.72 7.66 -10.48
N LEU A 150 -2.40 7.48 -10.50
CA LEU A 150 -1.54 7.50 -9.31
C LEU A 150 -1.39 8.94 -8.77
N ARG A 151 -1.59 9.11 -7.47
CA ARG A 151 -1.49 10.38 -6.75
C ARG A 151 -0.60 10.18 -5.53
N TYR A 152 0.56 10.81 -5.51
CA TYR A 152 1.46 10.74 -4.36
C TYR A 152 0.95 11.64 -3.24
N VAL A 153 0.86 11.07 -2.03
CA VAL A 153 0.38 11.73 -0.83
C VAL A 153 1.50 11.64 0.21
N SER A 154 2.31 12.71 0.30
CA SER A 154 3.47 12.74 1.21
C SER A 154 3.08 12.87 2.67
N ARG A 155 1.89 13.41 2.95
CA ARG A 155 1.36 13.69 4.28
C ARG A 155 -0.13 13.38 4.30
N LEU A 156 -0.66 12.93 5.43
CA LEU A 156 -2.09 12.60 5.59
C LEU A 156 -3.00 13.82 5.38
N GLU A 157 -2.52 15.03 5.65
CA GLU A 157 -3.29 16.27 5.40
C GLU A 157 -3.79 16.38 3.95
N PHE A 158 -2.96 16.03 2.96
CA PHE A 158 -3.32 16.06 1.54
C PHE A 158 -4.31 14.93 1.17
N LEU A 159 -4.36 13.87 1.96
CA LEU A 159 -5.37 12.83 1.80
C LEU A 159 -6.77 13.38 2.12
N TRP A 160 -6.86 14.20 3.17
CA TRP A 160 -8.12 14.80 3.66
C TRP A 160 -8.69 15.87 2.72
N GLU A 161 -7.90 16.35 1.76
CA GLU A 161 -8.42 17.16 0.66
C GLU A 161 -9.37 16.36 -0.25
N HIS A 162 -9.20 15.03 -0.32
CA HIS A 162 -9.91 14.15 -1.24
C HIS A 162 -10.99 13.29 -0.57
N MET A 163 -10.85 12.99 0.72
CA MET A 163 -11.82 12.21 1.51
C MET A 163 -12.13 12.88 2.84
N ARG A 164 -13.30 12.58 3.42
CA ARG A 164 -13.67 13.13 4.74
C ARG A 164 -12.97 12.33 5.83
N LYS A 165 -12.57 13.00 6.92
CA LYS A 165 -12.07 12.31 8.12
C LYS A 165 -13.16 11.36 8.64
N GLY A 166 -12.77 10.17 9.06
CA GLY A 166 -13.68 9.12 9.54
C GLY A 166 -14.26 8.19 8.46
N GLU A 167 -14.15 8.54 7.16
CA GLU A 167 -14.54 7.63 6.07
C GLU A 167 -13.53 6.48 5.89
N ILE A 168 -12.28 6.71 6.30
CA ILE A 168 -11.20 5.74 6.23
C ILE A 168 -10.51 5.66 7.58
N GLU A 169 -10.37 4.44 8.09
CA GLU A 169 -9.54 4.10 9.24
C GLU A 169 -8.08 3.97 8.79
N ILE A 170 -7.23 4.88 9.28
CA ILE A 170 -5.79 4.87 9.08
C ILE A 170 -5.15 4.27 10.34
N PRO A 171 -4.28 3.23 10.21
CA PRO A 171 -3.60 2.64 11.36
C PRO A 171 -2.76 3.65 12.14
N GLU A 172 -2.67 3.48 13.46
CA GLU A 172 -1.94 4.38 14.37
C GLU A 172 -0.49 4.63 13.96
N PHE A 173 0.26 3.58 13.61
CA PHE A 173 1.65 3.71 13.16
C PHE A 173 1.85 4.63 11.94
N VAL A 174 0.79 4.88 11.16
CA VAL A 174 0.83 5.79 10.00
C VAL A 174 0.68 7.23 10.46
N HIS A 175 -0.09 7.47 11.53
CA HIS A 175 -0.18 8.77 12.18
C HIS A 175 1.14 9.13 12.85
N ASP A 176 1.75 8.19 13.57
CA ASP A 176 3.07 8.40 14.20
C ASP A 176 4.12 8.80 13.16
N HIS A 177 4.17 8.07 12.02
CA HIS A 177 5.07 8.41 10.91
C HIS A 177 4.73 9.76 10.26
N ASP A 178 3.45 10.13 10.13
CA ASP A 178 3.07 11.44 9.59
C ASP A 178 3.53 12.60 10.50
N GLU A 179 3.46 12.41 11.82
CA GLU A 179 3.95 13.37 12.82
C GLU A 179 5.48 13.50 12.78
N GLU A 180 6.20 12.39 12.62
CA GLU A 180 7.64 12.41 12.39
C GLU A 180 7.99 13.22 11.13
N LEU A 181 7.24 13.06 10.03
CA LEU A 181 7.43 13.82 8.79
C LEU A 181 7.12 15.31 8.92
N GLU A 182 6.31 15.72 9.90
CA GLU A 182 6.07 17.14 10.18
C GLU A 182 7.32 17.83 10.71
N HIS A 183 8.03 17.14 11.60
CA HIS A 183 9.25 17.63 12.21
C HIS A 183 10.48 17.36 11.33
N ARG A 184 10.45 16.29 10.53
CA ARG A 184 11.55 15.80 9.69
C ARG A 184 11.08 15.44 8.28
N PRO A 185 10.76 16.45 7.44
CA PRO A 185 10.16 16.21 6.11
C PRO A 185 11.05 15.41 5.14
N LEU A 186 12.35 15.30 5.42
CA LEU A 186 13.33 14.62 4.57
C LEU A 186 13.63 13.17 5.01
N MET A 187 13.02 12.68 6.09
CA MET A 187 13.27 11.33 6.63
C MET A 187 13.03 10.23 5.58
N ASP A 188 11.95 10.35 4.80
CA ASP A 188 11.59 9.41 3.73
C ASP A 188 12.47 9.49 2.47
N TYR A 189 13.43 10.43 2.43
CA TYR A 189 14.37 10.60 1.32
C TYR A 189 15.72 9.93 1.58
N GLY A 190 15.96 9.37 2.77
CA GLY A 190 17.25 8.76 3.11
C GLY A 190 18.43 9.75 3.06
N LEU A 191 18.13 11.05 3.12
CA LEU A 191 19.12 12.14 3.14
C LEU A 191 19.55 12.50 4.58
N GLU A 192 18.83 12.01 5.57
CA GLU A 192 19.16 12.24 6.97
C GLU A 192 20.31 11.33 7.39
N SER A 193 21.45 11.94 7.66
CA SER A 193 22.61 11.27 8.22
C SER A 193 22.31 10.85 9.66
N ASP A 194 22.80 9.68 10.09
CA ASP A 194 22.69 9.15 11.47
C ASP A 194 23.30 10.05 12.58
N HIS A 195 23.65 11.30 12.28
CA HIS A 195 24.36 12.21 13.17
C HIS A 195 23.54 12.68 14.39
N HIS A 196 22.22 12.51 14.40
CA HIS A 196 21.40 12.89 15.57
C HIS A 196 21.32 11.82 16.67
N ARG A 197 21.68 10.56 16.41
CA ARG A 197 21.79 9.54 17.47
C ARG A 197 23.02 9.72 18.38
N ARG A 198 23.95 10.63 18.03
CA ARG A 198 25.15 10.93 18.84
C ARG A 198 25.06 12.22 19.65
N ALA A 199 23.96 12.97 19.57
CA ALA A 199 23.88 14.28 20.24
C ALA A 199 23.51 14.21 21.73
N PHE A 200 23.09 13.05 22.25
CA PHE A 200 22.72 12.90 23.67
C PHE A 200 23.80 12.26 24.56
N ASP A 201 24.94 11.82 24.00
CA ASP A 201 26.09 11.36 24.78
C ASP A 201 27.30 12.28 24.51
N ALA A 202 27.25 13.50 25.05
CA ALA A 202 28.43 14.35 25.16
C ALA A 202 29.05 14.17 26.56
N PRO A 203 30.19 13.46 26.71
CA PRO A 203 31.06 13.75 27.83
C PRO A 203 31.67 15.13 27.59
N ALA A 204 31.44 16.03 28.54
CA ALA A 204 32.14 17.30 28.64
C ALA A 204 33.66 17.09 28.77
N MET A 205 34.43 18.15 28.45
CA MET A 205 35.90 18.32 28.58
C MET A 205 36.68 17.80 27.34
N ASP A 206 37.61 18.51 26.72
CA ASP A 206 38.34 19.72 27.11
C ASP A 206 38.83 20.48 25.86
N SER A 207 38.94 21.80 26.02
CA SER A 207 39.63 22.68 25.06
C SER A 207 41.14 22.52 25.21
N ALA A 208 41.84 22.17 24.12
CA ALA A 208 43.27 22.45 24.00
C ALA A 208 43.69 22.70 22.54
N ALA A 209 44.21 23.91 22.38
CA ALA A 209 44.80 24.59 21.24
C ALA A 209 45.62 23.77 20.22
N SER A 210 45.53 24.23 18.97
CA SER A 210 46.64 24.58 18.06
C SER A 210 47.62 23.50 17.60
N MET A 211 47.69 23.28 16.28
CA MET A 211 48.87 23.74 15.51
C MET A 211 48.66 23.67 14.00
N TYR A 212 49.01 24.79 13.35
CA TYR A 212 49.27 24.99 11.93
C TYR A 212 50.26 23.97 11.35
N SER A 213 50.05 23.52 10.11
CA SER A 213 51.14 23.41 9.12
C SER A 213 50.59 23.18 7.70
N LEU A 214 50.58 24.25 6.90
CA LEU A 214 50.54 24.18 5.44
C LEU A 214 51.98 24.28 4.94
N ARG A 215 52.50 23.23 4.30
CA ARG A 215 53.63 23.36 3.39
C ARG A 215 53.40 22.52 2.13
N CYS A 216 53.28 23.25 1.02
CA CYS A 216 53.42 22.81 -0.34
C CYS A 216 54.82 22.21 -0.58
N ILE A 217 54.92 21.24 -1.48
CA ILE A 217 56.19 20.89 -2.14
C ILE A 217 55.89 20.83 -3.64
N SER A 218 56.77 21.50 -4.39
CA SER A 218 56.85 21.61 -5.85
C SER A 218 57.24 20.31 -6.54
#